data_AF-A0A0W0WBU1-F1
#
_entry.id   AF-A0A0W0WBU1-F1
#
_cell.length_a   1.000
_cell.length_b   1.000
_cell.length_c   1.000
_cell.angle_alpha   90.00
_cell.angle_beta   90.00
_cell.angle_gamma   90.00
#
_symmetry.space_group_name_H-M   'P 1'
#
loop_
_entity.id
_entity.type
_entity.pdbx_description
1 polymer ?
#
loop_
_entity_poly.entity_id
_entity_poly.type
_entity_poly.pdbx_seq_one_letter_code
_entity_poly.pdbx_strand_id
1 'polypeptide(L)'
;MARFFYRYLPKKALNEAEQALQEAKQLMQLPSKNYDHNQVQSLLHLIDERAAAFRRQIERFKKPSHQQPYINSFYAFAKTLKDYFETPGMTDPLSRYHNSGLYCYVGENPDLSYSFADTASSAFFYGGLGLLVLSLFLIPVNLPAALITLGVALSFLFPSAYYSFCITRPNEAAVFKKEEELFNAAIAVATGTPSRSANEEFELEEHLKVQ
;
A
#
# COMPACT_ATOMS: atom_id res chain seq x y z
N MET A 1 -3.38 -10.60 0.22
CA MET A 1 -4.72 -10.86 0.79
C MET A 1 -5.73 -9.98 0.05
N ALA A 2 -6.85 -10.50 -0.44
CA ALA A 2 -7.75 -9.72 -1.29
C ALA A 2 -8.54 -8.67 -0.49
N ARG A 3 -8.30 -7.38 -0.74
CA ARG A 3 -8.86 -6.24 0.00
C ARG A 3 -10.28 -5.88 -0.46
N PHE A 4 -11.20 -6.85 -0.42
CA PHE A 4 -12.56 -6.73 -0.94
C PHE A 4 -13.52 -5.88 -0.10
N PHE A 5 -13.16 -5.54 1.14
CA PHE A 5 -14.10 -5.07 2.14
C PHE A 5 -13.82 -3.66 2.68
N TYR A 6 -13.29 -2.74 1.86
CA TYR A 6 -13.12 -1.34 2.29
C TYR A 6 -14.42 -0.69 2.82
N ARG A 7 -15.58 -1.17 2.35
CA ARG A 7 -16.90 -0.71 2.78
C ARG A 7 -17.26 -1.09 4.23
N TYR A 8 -16.63 -2.13 4.78
CA TYR A 8 -16.89 -2.64 6.13
C TYR A 8 -15.80 -2.29 7.14
N LEU A 9 -14.75 -1.61 6.69
CA LEU A 9 -13.71 -1.13 7.60
C LEU A 9 -14.24 0.05 8.43
N PRO A 10 -13.73 0.22 9.67
CA PRO A 10 -14.04 1.40 10.45
C PRO A 10 -13.65 2.65 9.67
N LYS A 11 -14.59 3.59 9.56
CA LYS A 11 -14.36 4.86 8.87
C LYS A 11 -13.55 5.77 9.79
N LYS A 12 -12.43 6.26 9.28
CA LYS A 12 -11.60 7.26 9.94
C LYS A 12 -11.92 8.66 9.44
N ALA A 13 -11.88 9.64 10.33
CA ALA A 13 -11.96 11.04 9.95
C ALA A 13 -10.59 11.53 9.44
N LEU A 14 -10.60 12.48 8.50
CA LEU A 14 -9.37 13.11 8.02
C LEU A 14 -8.61 13.79 9.17
N ASN A 15 -9.34 14.45 10.08
CA ASN A 15 -8.75 15.10 11.25
C ASN A 15 -8.03 14.10 12.18
N GLU A 16 -8.52 12.85 12.29
CA GLU A 16 -7.80 11.80 13.05
C GLU A 16 -6.45 11.47 12.41
N ALA A 17 -6.39 11.41 11.08
CA ALA A 17 -5.15 11.13 10.35
C ALA A 17 -4.14 12.28 10.49
N GLU A 18 -4.60 13.52 10.31
CA GLU A 18 -3.79 14.73 10.49
C GLU A 18 -3.26 14.86 11.92
N GLN A 19 -4.11 14.61 12.92
CA GLN A 19 -3.70 14.65 14.32
C GLN A 19 -2.63 13.59 14.62
N ALA A 20 -2.84 12.34 14.18
CA ALA A 20 -1.86 11.27 14.37
C ALA A 20 -0.51 11.60 13.70
N LEU A 21 -0.54 12.24 12.53
CA LEU A 21 0.67 12.65 11.82
C LEU A 21 1.40 13.76 12.59
N GLN A 22 0.65 14.74 13.09
CA GLN A 22 1.22 15.84 13.87
C GLN A 22 1.86 15.34 15.17
N GLU A 23 1.20 14.41 15.86
CA GLU A 23 1.76 13.74 17.04
C GLU A 23 3.03 12.97 16.70
N ALA A 24 3.06 12.23 15.58
CA ALA A 24 4.27 11.54 15.12
C ALA A 24 5.44 12.52 14.88
N LYS A 25 5.19 13.64 14.19
CA LYS A 25 6.21 14.66 13.94
C LYS A 25 6.73 15.30 15.22
N GLN A 26 5.85 15.55 16.19
CA GLN A 26 6.24 16.08 17.49
C GLN A 26 7.17 15.12 18.23
N LEU A 27 6.86 13.82 18.23
CA LEU A 27 7.70 12.79 18.86
C LEU A 27 9.12 12.74 18.26
N MET A 28 9.25 12.96 16.95
CA MET A 28 10.56 13.01 16.26
C MET A 28 11.37 14.26 16.62
N GLN A 29 10.73 15.32 17.10
CA GLN A 29 11.36 16.59 17.46
C GLN A 29 11.56 16.76 18.97
N LEU A 30 11.15 15.78 19.78
CA LEU A 30 11.30 15.85 21.23
C LEU A 30 12.78 15.89 21.63
N PRO A 31 13.22 16.91 22.39
CA PRO A 31 14.62 17.00 22.83
C PRO A 31 15.07 15.79 23.64
N SER A 32 14.16 15.14 24.35
CA SER A 32 14.44 13.95 25.18
C SER A 32 14.87 12.72 24.38
N LYS A 33 14.64 12.69 23.06
CA LYS A 33 14.98 11.55 22.21
C LYS A 33 16.39 11.63 21.61
N ASN A 34 17.03 12.80 21.62
CA ASN A 34 18.39 13.03 21.08
C ASN A 34 18.63 12.47 19.67
N TYR A 35 17.62 12.53 18.78
CA TYR A 35 17.78 12.10 17.40
C TYR A 35 18.67 13.05 16.59
N ASP A 36 19.36 12.54 15.57
CA ASP A 36 20.17 13.36 14.68
C ASP A 36 19.29 14.35 13.89
N HIS A 37 19.64 15.64 13.95
CA HIS A 37 18.82 16.69 13.37
C HIS A 37 18.69 16.56 11.86
N ASN A 38 19.76 16.18 11.16
CA ASN A 38 19.76 16.08 9.70
C ASN A 38 18.90 14.90 9.25
N GLN A 39 19.04 13.75 9.91
CA GLN A 39 18.21 12.58 9.64
C GLN A 39 16.72 12.85 9.92
N VAL A 40 16.40 13.56 11.01
CA VAL A 40 15.02 13.96 11.31
C VAL A 40 14.48 14.88 10.22
N GLN A 41 15.24 15.88 9.75
CA GLN A 41 14.78 16.77 8.68
C GLN A 41 14.54 16.04 7.36
N SER A 42 15.45 15.15 6.96
CA SER A 42 15.27 14.31 5.77
C SER A 42 14.01 13.44 5.88
N LEU A 43 13.78 12.82 7.04
CA LEU A 43 12.57 12.04 7.28
C LEU A 43 11.30 12.91 7.23
N LEU A 44 11.32 14.08 7.85
CA LEU A 44 10.18 15.01 7.83
C LEU A 44 9.81 15.42 6.40
N HIS A 45 10.81 15.64 5.54
CA HIS A 45 10.58 15.92 4.12
C HIS A 45 9.85 14.76 3.43
N LEU A 46 10.32 13.52 3.58
CA LEU A 46 9.67 12.33 3.02
C LEU A 46 8.24 12.16 3.55
N ILE A 47 8.02 12.41 4.83
CA ILE A 47 6.69 12.38 5.46
C ILE A 47 5.77 13.44 4.85
N ASP A 48 6.27 14.66 4.60
CA ASP A 48 5.48 15.74 4.02
C ASP A 48 5.11 15.48 2.57
N GLU A 49 6.04 14.96 1.76
CA GLU A 49 5.75 14.51 0.39
C GLU A 49 4.67 13.42 0.38
N ARG A 50 4.77 12.45 1.30
CA ARG A 50 3.79 11.37 1.44
C ARG A 50 2.42 11.88 1.86
N ALA A 51 2.37 12.75 2.86
CA ALA A 51 1.12 13.39 3.31
C ALA A 51 0.48 14.22 2.21
N ALA A 52 1.28 14.95 1.42
CA ALA A 52 0.80 15.69 0.27
C ALA A 52 0.21 14.78 -0.81
N ALA A 53 0.77 13.59 -1.05
CA ALA A 53 0.18 12.61 -1.96
C ALA A 53 -1.20 12.12 -1.49
N PHE A 54 -1.36 11.83 -0.19
CA PHE A 54 -2.67 11.48 0.39
C PHE A 54 -3.69 12.61 0.22
N ARG A 55 -3.34 13.84 0.61
CA ARG A 55 -4.24 15.01 0.50
C ARG A 55 -4.69 15.25 -0.93
N ARG A 56 -3.76 15.21 -1.89
CA ARG A 56 -4.08 15.34 -3.33
C ARG A 56 -5.08 14.30 -3.81
N GLN A 57 -4.93 13.03 -3.40
CA GLN A 57 -5.92 12.00 -3.77
C GLN A 57 -7.27 12.24 -3.09
N ILE A 58 -7.29 12.63 -1.82
CA ILE A 58 -8.54 12.89 -1.07
C ILE A 58 -9.32 14.05 -1.71
N GLU A 59 -8.64 15.17 -2.01
CA GLU A 59 -9.25 16.37 -2.59
C GLU A 59 -9.81 16.14 -3.99
N ARG A 60 -9.22 15.21 -4.75
CA ARG A 60 -9.65 14.88 -6.11
C ARG A 60 -11.07 14.32 -6.17
N PHE A 61 -11.51 13.60 -5.14
CA PHE A 61 -12.83 12.95 -5.15
C PHE A 61 -13.89 13.83 -4.50
N LYS A 62 -14.98 14.11 -5.22
CA LYS A 62 -16.13 14.85 -4.66
C LYS A 62 -17.00 14.01 -3.71
N LYS A 63 -17.03 12.69 -3.91
CA LYS A 63 -17.87 11.77 -3.13
C LYS A 63 -17.11 11.30 -1.88
N PRO A 64 -17.64 11.49 -0.65
CA PRO A 64 -16.96 11.05 0.58
C PRO A 64 -16.63 9.55 0.60
N SER A 65 -17.49 8.72 -0.02
CA SER A 65 -17.25 7.28 -0.13
C SER A 65 -16.00 6.91 -0.94
N HIS A 66 -15.61 7.75 -1.90
CA HIS A 66 -14.42 7.54 -2.72
C HIS A 66 -13.17 8.10 -2.03
N GLN A 67 -13.32 9.10 -1.16
CA GLN A 67 -12.24 9.62 -0.33
C GLN A 67 -11.83 8.63 0.77
N GLN A 68 -12.80 7.89 1.31
CA GLN A 68 -12.62 7.07 2.51
C GLN A 68 -11.43 6.08 2.47
N PRO A 69 -11.15 5.34 1.38
CA PRO A 69 -9.98 4.45 1.32
C PRO A 69 -8.67 5.22 1.53
N TYR A 70 -8.54 6.40 0.93
CA TYR A 70 -7.34 7.23 1.08
C TYR A 70 -7.23 7.84 2.48
N ILE A 71 -8.35 8.26 3.08
CA ILE A 71 -8.37 8.74 4.47
C ILE A 71 -7.96 7.61 5.44
N ASN A 72 -8.50 6.41 5.24
CA ASN A 72 -8.16 5.25 6.06
C ASN A 72 -6.67 4.87 5.92
N SER A 73 -6.15 4.86 4.69
CA SER A 73 -4.74 4.58 4.43
C SER A 73 -3.83 5.67 5.02
N PHE A 74 -4.23 6.95 4.92
CA PHE A 74 -3.51 8.06 5.53
C PHE A 74 -3.46 7.93 7.06
N TYR A 75 -4.59 7.58 7.69
CA TYR A 75 -4.62 7.29 9.12
C TYR A 75 -3.70 6.11 9.49
N ALA A 76 -3.71 5.02 8.70
CA ALA A 76 -2.85 3.87 8.95
C ALA A 76 -1.36 4.23 8.86
N PHE A 77 -0.98 5.03 7.88
CA PHE A 77 0.37 5.57 7.72
C PHE A 77 0.77 6.41 8.94
N ALA A 78 -0.03 7.44 9.25
CA ALA A 78 0.24 8.38 10.34
C ALA A 78 0.31 7.66 11.70
N LYS A 79 -0.63 6.74 11.96
CA LYS A 79 -0.63 5.93 13.17
C LYS A 79 0.57 5.02 13.27
N THR A 80 0.99 4.39 12.17
CA THR A 80 2.17 3.49 12.22
C THR A 80 3.44 4.27 12.56
N LEU A 81 3.62 5.46 11.98
CA LEU A 81 4.72 6.36 12.36
C LEU A 81 4.63 6.77 13.83
N LYS A 82 3.46 7.21 14.28
CA LYS A 82 3.24 7.58 15.68
C LYS A 82 3.61 6.43 16.63
N ASP A 83 2.98 5.27 16.44
CA ASP A 83 3.19 4.08 17.27
C ASP A 83 4.69 3.68 17.30
N TYR A 84 5.39 3.82 16.16
CA TYR A 84 6.83 3.53 16.05
C TYR A 84 7.70 4.47 16.89
N PHE A 85 7.45 5.79 16.84
CA PHE A 85 8.25 6.77 17.59
C PHE A 85 7.86 6.88 19.07
N GLU A 86 6.62 6.51 19.43
CA GLU A 86 6.21 6.34 20.83
C GLU A 86 6.97 5.18 21.48
N THR A 87 6.96 4.02 20.81
CA THR A 87 7.60 2.79 21.31
C THR A 87 8.66 2.28 20.32
N PRO A 88 9.86 2.87 20.30
CA PRO A 88 10.93 2.41 19.43
C PRO A 88 11.33 0.98 19.81
N GLY A 89 11.41 0.09 18.81
CA GLY A 89 11.59 -1.36 19.01
C GLY A 89 10.49 -2.21 18.39
N MET A 90 9.48 -1.58 17.77
CA MET A 90 8.55 -2.29 16.90
C MET A 90 9.30 -2.89 15.71
N THR A 91 9.26 -4.22 15.58
CA THR A 91 9.82 -4.94 14.44
C THR A 91 8.98 -4.65 13.20
N ASP A 92 9.62 -4.12 12.16
CA ASP A 92 9.08 -3.95 10.81
C ASP A 92 7.80 -3.06 10.72
N PRO A 93 7.94 -1.74 10.89
CA PRO A 93 6.83 -0.80 10.77
C PRO A 93 6.22 -0.78 9.37
N LEU A 94 7.02 -1.00 8.32
CA LEU A 94 6.55 -1.05 6.93
C LEU A 94 5.55 -2.21 6.74
N SER A 95 5.91 -3.42 7.15
CA SER A 95 5.03 -4.58 7.07
C SER A 95 3.74 -4.39 7.87
N ARG A 96 3.81 -3.80 9.07
CA ARG A 96 2.61 -3.50 9.87
C ARG A 96 1.67 -2.53 9.14
N TYR A 97 2.22 -1.51 8.49
CA TYR A 97 1.45 -0.58 7.69
C TYR A 97 0.83 -1.25 6.44
N HIS A 98 1.60 -2.01 5.66
CA HIS A 98 1.11 -2.70 4.45
C HIS A 98 0.06 -3.78 4.74
N ASN A 99 0.22 -4.49 5.86
CA ASN A 99 -0.70 -5.53 6.30
C ASN A 99 -1.92 -4.97 7.06
N SER A 100 -1.96 -3.66 7.30
CA SER A 100 -3.15 -3.00 7.85
C SER A 100 -4.33 -3.21 6.91
N GLY A 101 -5.48 -3.60 7.48
CA GLY A 101 -6.73 -3.66 6.72
C GLY A 101 -7.13 -2.31 6.11
N LEU A 102 -6.61 -1.21 6.64
CA LEU A 102 -6.88 0.16 6.18
C LEU A 102 -5.96 0.62 5.03
N TYR A 103 -4.90 -0.13 4.72
CA TYR A 103 -3.93 0.26 3.70
C TYR A 103 -4.55 0.23 2.29
N CYS A 104 -4.28 1.27 1.52
CA CYS A 104 -4.29 1.24 0.07
C CYS A 104 -3.04 1.96 -0.46
N TYR A 105 -2.50 1.51 -1.60
CA TYR A 105 -1.34 2.16 -2.19
C TYR A 105 -1.75 3.52 -2.77
N VAL A 106 -0.98 4.54 -2.44
CA VAL A 106 -1.19 5.91 -2.92
C VAL A 106 0.06 6.36 -3.64
N GLY A 107 -0.06 6.78 -4.89
CA GLY A 107 1.05 7.31 -5.68
C GLY A 107 1.11 8.83 -5.61
N GLU A 108 2.25 9.38 -6.02
CA GLU A 108 2.38 10.84 -6.24
C GLU A 108 1.41 11.35 -7.30
N ASN A 109 1.07 10.49 -8.25
CA ASN A 109 0.13 10.78 -9.31
C ASN A 109 -1.12 9.90 -9.18
N PRO A 110 -2.28 10.42 -9.63
CA PRO A 110 -3.50 9.67 -9.93
C PRO A 110 -3.30 8.26 -10.46
N ASP A 111 -2.44 8.12 -11.47
CA ASP A 111 -2.32 6.89 -12.25
C ASP A 111 -1.52 5.81 -11.53
N LEU A 112 -0.74 6.21 -10.53
CA LEU A 112 0.04 5.33 -9.66
C LEU A 112 -0.70 4.99 -8.36
N SER A 113 -1.90 5.53 -8.17
CA SER A 113 -2.69 5.34 -6.95
C SER A 113 -3.72 4.24 -7.11
N TYR A 114 -4.13 3.65 -6.00
CA TYR A 114 -5.26 2.73 -5.94
C TYR A 114 -6.48 3.37 -6.60
N SER A 115 -7.22 2.57 -7.35
CA SER A 115 -8.43 2.94 -8.06
C SER A 115 -9.53 1.89 -7.87
N PHE A 116 -10.77 2.27 -8.19
CA PHE A 116 -11.88 1.30 -8.17
C PHE A 116 -11.68 0.18 -9.20
N ALA A 117 -10.95 0.44 -10.29
CA ALA A 117 -10.65 -0.55 -11.30
C ALA A 117 -9.74 -1.67 -10.75
N ASP A 118 -8.89 -1.41 -9.76
CA ASP A 118 -8.08 -2.45 -9.10
C ASP A 118 -8.95 -3.44 -8.33
N THR A 119 -9.97 -2.94 -7.62
CA THR A 119 -10.93 -3.78 -6.91
C THR A 119 -11.85 -4.53 -7.86
N ALA A 120 -12.32 -3.88 -8.93
CA ALA A 120 -13.14 -4.53 -9.95
C ALA A 120 -12.35 -5.63 -10.67
N SER A 121 -11.11 -5.34 -11.08
CA SER A 121 -10.19 -6.31 -11.68
C SER A 121 -9.99 -7.52 -10.76
N SER A 122 -9.72 -7.28 -9.48
CA SER A 122 -9.61 -8.36 -8.50
C SER A 122 -10.90 -9.18 -8.43
N ALA A 123 -12.08 -8.55 -8.38
CA ALA A 123 -13.36 -9.24 -8.32
C ALA A 123 -13.59 -10.12 -9.56
N PHE A 124 -13.32 -9.59 -10.75
CA PHE A 124 -13.43 -10.34 -12.00
C PHE A 124 -12.42 -11.48 -12.07
N PHE A 125 -11.21 -11.29 -11.55
CA PHE A 125 -10.20 -12.35 -11.51
C PHE A 125 -10.66 -13.53 -10.65
N TYR A 126 -11.06 -13.30 -9.40
CA TYR A 126 -11.52 -14.39 -8.53
C TYR A 126 -12.87 -14.97 -8.95
N GLY A 127 -13.78 -14.13 -9.48
CA GLY A 127 -15.04 -14.60 -10.07
C GLY A 127 -14.79 -15.49 -11.28
N GLY A 128 -13.88 -15.09 -12.17
CA GLY A 128 -13.44 -15.88 -13.31
C GLY A 128 -12.76 -17.19 -12.89
N LEU A 129 -11.95 -17.17 -11.83
CA LEU A 129 -11.32 -18.38 -11.28
C LEU A 129 -12.38 -19.36 -10.73
N GLY A 130 -13.40 -18.84 -10.04
CA GLY A 130 -14.54 -19.62 -9.56
C GLY A 130 -15.34 -20.26 -10.71
N LEU A 131 -15.62 -19.49 -11.77
CA LEU A 131 -16.28 -20.01 -12.98
C LEU A 131 -15.42 -21.04 -13.71
N LEU A 132 -14.10 -20.87 -13.72
CA LEU A 132 -13.17 -21.84 -14.31
C LEU A 132 -13.26 -23.17 -13.55
N VAL A 133 -13.19 -23.14 -12.22
CA VAL A 133 -13.35 -24.35 -11.39
C VAL A 133 -14.71 -25.00 -11.62
N LEU A 134 -15.79 -24.21 -11.64
CA LEU A 134 -17.14 -24.71 -11.92
C LEU A 134 -17.22 -25.37 -13.31
N SER A 135 -16.58 -24.79 -14.32
CA SER A 135 -16.58 -25.36 -15.68
C SER A 135 -15.94 -26.75 -15.71
N LEU A 136 -14.87 -26.97 -14.95
CA LEU A 136 -14.21 -28.27 -14.84
C LEU A 136 -15.12 -29.34 -14.21
N PHE A 137 -15.88 -28.97 -13.19
CA PHE A 137 -16.87 -29.86 -12.57
C PHE A 137 -18.05 -30.20 -13.50
N LEU A 138 -18.38 -29.32 -14.44
CA LEU A 138 -19.48 -29.54 -15.39
C LEU A 138 -19.09 -30.45 -16.56
N ILE A 139 -17.80 -30.64 -16.86
CA ILE A 139 -17.33 -31.49 -17.98
C ILE A 139 -17.97 -32.90 -17.98
N PRO A 140 -17.98 -33.67 -16.88
CA PRO A 140 -18.56 -35.02 -16.88
C PRO A 140 -20.10 -35.03 -16.91
N VAL A 141 -20.77 -33.90 -16.64
CA VAL A 141 -22.24 -33.84 -16.50
C VAL A 141 -22.89 -33.25 -17.75
N ASN A 142 -22.32 -32.16 -18.29
CA ASN A 142 -22.88 -31.42 -19.42
C ASN A 142 -21.76 -30.65 -20.14
N LEU A 143 -21.17 -31.28 -21.16
CA LEU A 143 -20.06 -30.72 -21.92
C LEU A 143 -20.39 -29.37 -22.59
N PRO A 144 -21.55 -29.16 -23.25
CA PRO A 144 -21.93 -27.85 -23.77
C PRO A 144 -21.96 -26.74 -22.71
N ALA A 145 -22.56 -27.01 -21.54
CA ALA A 145 -22.62 -26.04 -20.45
C ALA A 145 -21.22 -25.75 -19.86
N ALA A 146 -20.37 -26.77 -19.77
CA ALA A 146 -18.98 -26.62 -19.34
C ALA A 146 -18.20 -25.68 -20.27
N LEU A 147 -18.30 -25.87 -21.59
CA LEU A 147 -17.62 -25.04 -22.58
C LEU A 147 -18.09 -23.58 -22.56
N ILE A 148 -19.40 -23.34 -22.42
CA ILE A 148 -19.94 -21.98 -22.27
C ILE A 148 -19.39 -21.32 -21.00
N THR A 149 -19.46 -22.03 -19.87
CA THR A 149 -18.96 -21.52 -18.57
C THR A 149 -17.47 -21.23 -18.62
N LEU A 150 -16.69 -22.09 -19.28
CA LEU A 150 -15.26 -21.89 -19.51
C LEU A 150 -14.99 -20.63 -20.34
N GLY A 151 -15.74 -20.42 -21.43
CA GLY A 151 -15.62 -19.22 -22.25
C GLY A 151 -15.87 -17.94 -21.46
N VAL A 152 -16.91 -17.92 -20.62
CA VAL A 152 -17.20 -16.79 -19.72
C VAL A 152 -16.09 -16.61 -18.68
N ALA A 153 -15.60 -17.70 -18.08
CA ALA A 153 -14.50 -17.66 -17.11
C ALA A 153 -13.24 -17.00 -17.72
N LEU A 154 -12.86 -17.42 -18.93
CA LEU A 154 -11.72 -16.85 -19.64
C LEU A 154 -11.93 -15.37 -19.99
N SER A 155 -13.15 -14.99 -20.38
CA SER A 155 -13.47 -13.59 -20.68
C SER A 155 -13.31 -12.66 -19.47
N PHE A 156 -13.46 -13.19 -18.24
CA PHE A 156 -13.19 -12.44 -17.01
C PHE A 156 -11.72 -12.53 -16.58
N LEU A 157 -11.10 -13.70 -16.70
CA LEU A 157 -9.73 -13.94 -16.26
C LEU A 157 -8.70 -13.17 -17.10
N PHE A 158 -8.77 -13.18 -18.42
CA PHE A 158 -7.73 -12.58 -19.25
C PHE A 158 -7.60 -11.05 -19.06
N PRO A 159 -8.67 -10.25 -19.15
CA PRO A 159 -8.56 -8.81 -18.97
C PRO A 159 -8.17 -8.42 -17.54
N SER A 160 -8.69 -9.14 -16.53
CA SER A 160 -8.37 -8.87 -15.12
C SER A 160 -6.94 -9.27 -14.75
N ALA A 161 -6.44 -10.38 -15.29
CA ALA A 161 -5.04 -10.77 -15.14
C ALA A 161 -4.13 -9.72 -15.78
N TYR A 162 -4.41 -9.32 -17.03
CA TYR A 162 -3.64 -8.28 -17.71
C TYR A 162 -3.60 -6.98 -16.90
N TYR A 163 -4.77 -6.48 -16.47
CA TYR A 163 -4.85 -5.26 -15.66
C TYR A 163 -4.04 -5.40 -14.37
N SER A 164 -4.17 -6.52 -13.67
CA SER A 164 -3.46 -6.75 -12.41
C SER A 164 -1.94 -6.79 -12.61
N PHE A 165 -1.44 -7.53 -13.61
CA PHE A 165 0.00 -7.70 -13.83
C PHE A 165 0.67 -6.52 -14.52
N CYS A 166 0.00 -5.86 -15.45
CA CYS A 166 0.59 -4.78 -16.25
C CYS A 166 0.34 -3.39 -15.69
N ILE A 167 -0.66 -3.21 -14.81
CA ILE A 167 -1.03 -1.90 -14.27
C ILE A 167 -0.94 -1.89 -12.75
N THR A 168 -1.76 -2.71 -12.06
CA THR A 168 -1.84 -2.65 -10.59
C THR A 168 -0.51 -2.99 -9.91
N ARG A 169 0.13 -4.11 -10.31
CA ARG A 169 1.37 -4.58 -9.67
C ARG A 169 2.57 -3.64 -9.87
N PRO A 170 2.85 -3.13 -11.08
CA PRO A 170 3.91 -2.14 -11.27
C PRO A 170 3.67 -0.87 -10.45
N ASN A 171 2.42 -0.39 -10.38
CA ASN A 171 2.07 0.78 -9.60
C ASN A 171 2.25 0.55 -8.09
N GLU A 172 1.77 -0.59 -7.58
CA GLU A 172 1.95 -1.00 -6.19
C GLU A 172 3.45 -1.11 -5.84
N ALA A 173 4.27 -1.69 -6.71
CA ALA A 173 5.71 -1.80 -6.51
C ALA A 173 6.43 -0.43 -6.49
N ALA A 174 6.04 0.48 -7.38
CA ALA A 174 6.60 1.83 -7.41
C ALA A 174 6.26 2.62 -6.13
N VAL A 175 5.05 2.45 -5.60
CA VAL A 175 4.65 3.05 -4.31
C VAL A 175 5.38 2.37 -3.15
N PHE A 176 5.48 1.04 -3.16
CA PHE A 176 6.18 0.27 -2.14
C PHE A 176 7.62 0.73 -1.96
N LYS A 177 8.38 0.94 -3.05
CA LYS A 177 9.78 1.42 -2.97
C LYS A 177 9.92 2.76 -2.23
N LYS A 178 8.94 3.67 -2.40
CA LYS A 178 8.93 4.97 -1.71
C LYS A 178 8.54 4.84 -0.24
N GLU A 179 7.59 3.95 0.05
CA GLU A 179 7.19 3.65 1.43
C GLU A 179 8.36 2.98 2.19
N GLU A 180 9.07 2.06 1.54
CA GLU A 180 10.28 1.42 2.05
C GLU A 180 11.39 2.44 2.37
N GLU A 181 11.69 3.36 1.46
CA GLU A 181 12.66 4.43 1.71
C GLU A 181 12.27 5.27 2.95
N LEU A 182 11.00 5.65 3.07
CA LEU A 182 10.50 6.42 4.20
C LEU A 182 10.62 5.66 5.52
N PHE A 183 10.19 4.40 5.55
CA PHE A 183 10.26 3.59 6.78
C PHE A 183 11.69 3.20 7.14
N ASN A 184 12.59 3.02 6.18
CA ASN A 184 14.03 2.84 6.43
C ASN A 184 14.66 4.11 7.01
N ALA A 185 14.29 5.29 6.52
CA ALA A 185 14.69 6.56 7.12
C ALA A 185 14.13 6.71 8.55
N ALA A 186 12.89 6.28 8.79
CA ALA A 186 12.30 6.29 10.13
C ALA A 186 13.06 5.37 11.10
N ILE A 187 13.45 4.19 10.63
CA ILE A 187 14.28 3.25 11.41
C ILE A 187 15.62 3.90 11.71
N ALA A 188 16.31 4.42 10.70
CA ALA A 188 17.60 5.09 10.84
C ALA A 188 17.59 6.20 11.89
N VAL A 189 16.56 7.06 11.88
CA VAL A 189 16.38 8.11 12.90
C VAL A 189 16.23 7.52 14.30
N ALA A 190 15.43 6.46 14.46
CA ALA A 190 15.15 5.89 15.78
C ALA A 190 16.30 5.03 16.34
N THR A 191 17.11 4.42 15.48
CA THR A 191 18.25 3.55 15.88
C THR A 191 19.61 4.26 15.83
N GLY A 192 19.68 5.45 15.22
CA GLY A 192 20.94 6.16 14.98
C GLY A 192 21.84 5.50 13.93
N THR A 193 21.32 4.57 13.14
CA THR A 193 22.05 3.93 12.03
C THR A 193 21.97 4.81 10.78
N PRO A 194 22.97 4.78 9.87
CA PRO A 194 22.83 5.43 8.58
C PRO A 194 21.62 4.87 7.81
N SER A 195 20.88 5.76 7.14
CA SER A 195 19.75 5.37 6.29
C SER A 195 20.26 4.54 5.12
N ARG A 196 19.85 3.28 5.05
CA ARG A 196 20.13 2.41 3.91
C ARG A 196 19.21 2.81 2.76
N SER A 197 19.78 3.26 1.64
CA SER A 197 18.98 3.51 0.44
C SER A 197 18.64 2.18 -0.24
N ALA A 198 17.46 2.07 -0.85
CA ALA A 198 17.05 0.89 -1.61
C ALA A 198 17.97 0.56 -2.81
N ASN A 199 18.89 1.46 -3.18
CA ASN A 199 19.87 1.21 -4.23
C ASN A 199 21.14 0.50 -3.70
N GLU A 200 21.46 0.62 -2.41
CA GLU A 200 22.64 -0.03 -1.83
C GLU A 200 22.46 -1.55 -1.68
N GLU A 201 21.21 -2.02 -1.55
CA GLU A 201 20.91 -3.45 -1.45
C GLU A 201 21.06 -4.17 -2.80
N PHE A 202 20.78 -3.48 -3.91
CA PHE A 202 20.96 -4.00 -5.26
C PHE A 202 22.44 -4.13 -5.62
N GLU A 203 23.28 -3.16 -5.24
CA GLU A 203 24.74 -3.23 -5.46
C GLU A 203 25.42 -4.31 -4.60
N LEU A 204 24.95 -4.54 -3.38
CA LEU A 204 25.45 -5.61 -2.51
C LEU A 204 25.09 -7.01 -3.03
N GLU A 205 23.88 -7.21 -3.54
CA GLU A 205 23.50 -8.49 -4.16
C GLU A 205 24.20 -8.74 -5.50
N GLU A 206 24.50 -7.70 -6.28
CA GLU A 206 25.24 -7.83 -7.54
C GLU A 206 26.73 -8.14 -7.27
N HIS A 207 27.34 -7.53 -6.27
CA HIS A 207 28.72 -7.85 -5.87
C HIS A 207 28.90 -9.27 -5.29
N LEU A 208 27.88 -9.81 -4.61
CA LEU A 208 27.90 -11.17 -4.06
C LEU A 208 27.66 -12.27 -5.11
N LYS A 209 27.11 -11.94 -6.29
CA LYS A 209 26.93 -12.89 -7.40
C LYS A 209 28.11 -12.96 -8.37
N VAL A 210 29.12 -12.10 -8.19
CA VAL A 210 30.32 -12.00 -9.05
C VAL A 210 31.57 -12.61 -8.40
N GLN A 211 31.45 -13.23 -7.21
CA GLN A 211 32.49 -14.07 -6.60
C GLN A 211 32.10 -15.54 -6.62
#